data_AF-A0A6P1J976-F1
#
_entry.id   AF-A0A6P1J976-F1
#
_cell.length_a   1.000
_cell.length_b   1.000
_cell.length_c   1.000
_cell.angle_alpha   90.00
_cell.angle_beta   90.00
_cell.angle_gamma   90.00
#
_symmetry.space_group_name_H-M   'P 1'
#
loop_
_entity.id
_entity.type
_entity.pdbx_description
1 polymer ?
#
loop_
_entity_poly.entity_id
_entity_poly.type
_entity_poly.pdbx_seq_one_letter_code
_entity_poly.pdbx_strand_id
1 'polypeptide(L)' 'MGGNKSCTHLKELLGPIATVAMQTISGGHRALREARADATAAPKRPFFLNRCKAWAEDGENVKEMLPAFYVPPSPKP' A
#
# COMPACT_ATOMS: atom_id res chain seq x y z
N MET A 1 30.54 10.25 -15.39
CA MET A 1 29.44 10.36 -14.39
C MET A 1 28.14 10.54 -15.16
N GLY A 2 27.24 9.56 -15.03
CA GLY A 2 26.08 9.37 -15.91
C GLY A 2 25.15 10.58 -15.96
N GLY A 3 24.96 11.11 -17.16
CA GLY A 3 24.15 12.30 -17.43
C GLY A 3 22.65 12.12 -17.20
N ASN A 4 21.97 13.27 -17.27
CA ASN A 4 20.56 13.63 -17.55
C ASN A 4 19.37 12.63 -17.41
N LYS A 5 19.51 11.37 -16.98
CA LYS A 5 18.39 10.41 -16.90
C LYS A 5 18.37 9.50 -15.67
N SER A 6 19.28 9.66 -14.72
CA SER A 6 19.15 9.04 -13.40
C SER A 6 19.77 10.00 -12.40
N CYS A 7 18.94 10.67 -11.61
CA CYS A 7 19.41 11.51 -10.53
C CYS A 7 20.29 10.65 -9.65
N THR A 8 21.57 10.98 -9.49
CA THR A 8 22.46 10.33 -8.52
C THR A 8 21.80 10.21 -7.13
N HIS A 9 20.91 11.16 -6.80
CA HIS A 9 19.96 11.15 -5.69
C HIS A 9 19.21 9.81 -5.47
N LEU A 10 18.75 9.15 -6.53
CA LEU A 10 18.02 7.88 -6.42
C LEU A 10 18.96 6.71 -6.10
N LYS A 11 20.23 6.79 -6.52
CA LYS A 11 21.26 5.79 -6.13
C LYS A 11 21.71 5.96 -4.70
N GLU A 12 21.75 7.18 -4.18
CA GLU A 12 22.06 7.44 -2.77
C GLU A 12 20.96 6.88 -1.84
N LEU A 13 19.71 6.81 -2.32
CA LEU A 13 18.60 6.17 -1.61
C LEU A 13 18.68 4.64 -1.55
N LEU A 14 19.53 3.98 -2.35
CA LEU A 14 19.73 2.52 -2.25
C LEU A 14 20.46 2.12 -0.95
N GLY A 15 21.30 3.00 -0.39
CA GLY A 15 22.00 2.74 0.88
C GLY A 15 21.05 2.48 2.05
N PRO A 16 20.11 3.40 2.35
CA PRO A 16 19.17 3.24 3.47
C PRO A 16 17.91 2.41 3.14
N ILE A 17 17.74 1.90 1.92
CA ILE A 17 16.46 1.30 1.47
C ILE A 17 16.01 0.13 2.35
N ALA A 18 16.94 -0.70 2.82
CA ALA A 18 16.64 -1.85 3.68
C ALA A 18 16.05 -1.42 5.03
N THR A 19 16.66 -0.40 5.65
CA THR A 19 16.22 0.12 6.96
C THR A 19 14.87 0.81 6.85
N VAL A 20 14.66 1.61 5.79
CA VAL A 20 13.39 2.28 5.51
C VAL A 20 12.28 1.25 5.27
N ALA A 21 12.56 0.19 4.50
CA ALA A 21 11.61 -0.89 4.28
C ALA A 21 11.22 -1.58 5.60
N MET A 22 12.20 -1.95 6.43
CA MET A 22 11.94 -2.59 7.74
C MET A 22 11.13 -1.67 8.68
N GLN A 23 11.45 -0.39 8.76
CA GLN A 23 10.73 0.59 9.59
C GLN A 23 9.29 0.81 9.10
N THR A 24 9.09 0.85 7.78
CA THR A 24 7.76 1.02 7.18
C THR A 24 6.88 -0.21 7.41
N ILE A 25 7.44 -1.40 7.22
CA ILE A 25 6.72 -2.67 7.34
C ILE A 25 6.42 -3.01 8.81
N SER A 26 7.37 -2.76 9.72
CA SER A 26 7.22 -3.09 11.15
C SER A 26 6.05 -2.34 11.81
N GLY A 27 5.75 -1.10 11.40
CA GLY A 27 4.56 -0.37 11.86
C GLY A 27 3.23 -1.02 11.45
N GLY A 28 3.18 -1.61 10.24
CA GLY A 28 2.00 -2.31 9.73
C GLY A 28 1.84 -3.75 10.23
N HIS A 29 2.94 -4.39 10.66
CA HIS A 29 2.96 -5.80 11.08
C HIS A 29 2.10 -6.09 12.32
N ARG A 30 1.93 -5.12 13.22
CA ARG A 30 1.03 -5.26 14.38
C ARG A 30 -0.43 -5.33 13.93
N ALA A 31 -0.86 -4.40 13.09
CA ALA A 31 -2.22 -4.37 12.56
C ALA A 31 -2.54 -5.61 11.68
N LEU A 32 -1.56 -6.11 10.92
CA LEU A 32 -1.71 -7.35 10.14
C LEU A 32 -1.83 -8.61 11.03
N ARG A 33 -1.14 -8.65 12.18
CA ARG A 33 -1.28 -9.76 13.15
C ARG A 33 -2.64 -9.75 13.83
N GLU A 34 -3.11 -8.57 14.23
CA GLU A 34 -4.44 -8.39 14.83
C GLU A 34 -5.56 -8.80 13.84
N ALA A 35 -5.44 -8.44 12.56
CA ALA A 35 -6.40 -8.83 11.53
C ALA A 35 -6.40 -10.35 11.20
N ARG A 36 -5.26 -11.04 11.34
CA ARG A 36 -5.16 -12.49 11.12
C ARG A 36 -5.74 -13.34 12.26
N ALA A 37 -5.83 -12.79 13.48
CA ALA A 37 -6.38 -13.50 14.63
C ALA A 37 -7.91 -13.69 14.53
N ASP A 38 -8.60 -12.92 13.68
CA ASP A 38 -10.06 -12.88 13.55
C ASP A 38 -10.52 -13.53 12.23
N ALA A 39 -9.95 -14.69 11.89
CA ALA A 39 -10.18 -15.37 10.61
C ALA A 39 -11.60 -15.97 10.45
N THR A 40 -12.44 -15.91 11.49
CA THR A 40 -13.84 -16.37 11.49
C THR A 40 -14.86 -15.23 11.37
N ALA A 41 -14.44 -13.96 11.47
CA ALA A 41 -15.31 -12.82 11.29
C ALA A 41 -15.53 -12.50 9.80
N ALA A 42 -16.71 -11.99 9.47
CA ALA A 42 -16.99 -11.42 8.15
C ALA A 42 -15.88 -10.42 7.75
N PRO A 43 -15.50 -10.34 6.46
CA PRO A 43 -14.38 -9.51 6.01
C PRO A 43 -14.61 -8.07 6.47
N LYS A 44 -13.85 -7.65 7.49
CA LYS A 44 -13.92 -6.30 8.03
C LYS A 44 -13.20 -5.36 7.07
N ARG A 45 -13.81 -4.20 6.77
CA ARG A 45 -13.21 -3.19 5.89
C ARG A 45 -11.77 -2.90 6.33
N PRO A 46 -10.75 -3.14 5.48
CA PRO A 46 -9.36 -2.94 5.88
C PRO A 46 -9.09 -1.47 6.25
N PHE A 47 -8.36 -1.26 7.35
CA PHE A 47 -8.10 0.08 7.89
C PHE A 47 -7.26 0.99 6.96
N PHE A 48 -6.55 0.37 6.00
CA PHE A 48 -5.70 1.07 5.03
C PHE A 48 -6.45 1.47 3.75
N LEU A 49 -7.69 1.02 3.55
CA LEU A 49 -8.48 1.38 2.38
C LEU A 49 -8.76 2.90 2.36
N ASN A 50 -8.63 3.55 1.20
CA ASN A 50 -8.70 5.01 1.00
C ASN A 50 -7.69 5.86 1.79
N ARG A 51 -6.62 5.26 2.35
CA ARG A 51 -5.58 6.03 3.09
C ARG A 51 -4.43 6.50 2.21
N CYS A 52 -4.27 5.93 1.02
CA CYS A 52 -3.31 6.37 0.02
C CYS A 52 -3.83 6.02 -1.38
N LYS A 53 -3.21 6.61 -2.41
CA LYS A 53 -3.57 6.37 -3.81
C LYS A 53 -3.48 4.90 -4.22
N ALA A 54 -2.53 4.15 -3.65
CA ALA A 54 -2.37 2.73 -3.96
C ALA A 54 -3.55 1.86 -3.44
N TRP A 55 -4.27 2.31 -2.42
CA TRP A 55 -5.40 1.60 -1.80
C TRP A 55 -6.71 2.38 -1.94
N ALA A 56 -6.86 3.18 -3.00
CA ALA A 56 -8.13 3.84 -3.30
C ALA A 56 -9.19 2.79 -3.67
N GLU A 57 -10.41 2.95 -3.17
CA GLU A 57 -11.50 1.98 -3.35
C GLU A 57 -11.93 1.82 -4.82
N ASP A 58 -11.62 2.80 -5.66
CA ASP A 58 -11.82 2.82 -7.11
C ASP A 58 -10.59 2.36 -7.90
N GLY A 59 -9.50 2.01 -7.23
CA GLY A 59 -8.23 1.63 -7.83
C GLY A 59 -8.14 0.15 -8.25
N GLU A 60 -7.32 -0.12 -9.27
CA GLU A 60 -7.06 -1.46 -9.81
C GLU A 60 -6.62 -2.46 -8.71
N ASN A 61 -5.77 -2.01 -7.78
CA ASN A 61 -5.28 -2.85 -6.68
C ASN A 61 -6.42 -3.37 -5.79
N VAL A 62 -7.42 -2.54 -5.50
CA VAL A 62 -8.57 -2.95 -4.67
C VAL A 62 -9.48 -3.86 -5.48
N LYS A 63 -9.66 -3.61 -6.78
CA LYS A 63 -10.42 -4.47 -7.68
C LYS A 63 -9.84 -5.89 -7.74
N GLU A 64 -8.52 -6.04 -7.81
CA GLU A 64 -7.86 -7.34 -7.91
C GLU A 64 -7.68 -8.04 -6.55
N MET A 65 -7.24 -7.32 -5.51
CA MET A 65 -6.86 -7.92 -4.22
C MET A 65 -8.00 -7.94 -3.19
N LEU A 66 -8.97 -7.03 -3.31
CA LEU A 66 -10.04 -6.80 -2.33
C LEU A 66 -11.39 -6.54 -3.04
N PRO A 67 -11.85 -7.42 -3.94
CA PRO A 67 -13.01 -7.16 -4.80
C PRO A 67 -14.30 -6.88 -4.01
N ALA A 68 -14.42 -7.41 -2.79
CA ALA A 68 -15.54 -7.15 -1.89
C ALA A 68 -15.69 -5.67 -1.47
N PHE A 69 -14.65 -4.86 -1.63
CA PHE A 69 -14.62 -3.44 -1.23
C PHE A 69 -14.41 -2.48 -2.42
N TYR A 70 -14.38 -2.98 -3.65
CA TYR A 70 -14.20 -2.15 -4.84
C TYR A 70 -15.46 -1.31 -5.13
N VAL A 71 -15.26 -0.01 -5.34
CA VAL A 71 -16.32 0.91 -5.77
C VAL A 71 -15.91 1.51 -7.10
N PRO A 72 -16.63 1.23 -8.20
CA PRO A 72 -16.29 1.81 -9.49
C PRO A 72 -16.33 3.36 -9.40
N PRO A 73 -15.35 4.05 -9.99
CA PRO A 73 -15.31 5.51 -9.93
C PRO A 73 -16.58 6.09 -10.55
N SER A 74 -17.21 7.04 -9.86
CA SER A 74 -18.35 7.75 -10.42
C SER A 74 -17.90 8.55 -11.65
N PRO A 75 -18.72 8.62 -12.71
CA PRO A 75 -18.38 9.42 -13.88
C PRO A 75 -18.21 10.88 -13.45
N LYS A 76 -17.02 11.43 -13.69
CA LYS A 76 -16.76 12.87 -13.49
C LYS A 76 -17.68 13.67 -14.43
N PRO A 77 -18.36 14.72 -13.93
CA PRO A 77 -19.06 15.67 -14.79
C PRO A 77 -18.09 16.44 -15.69
#